data_AF-A0A7T0RPJ0-F1
#
_entry.id   AF-A0A7T0RPJ0-F1
#
_cell.length_a   1.000
_cell.length_b   1.000
_cell.length_c   1.000
_cell.angle_alpha   90.00
_cell.angle_beta   90.00
_cell.angle_gamma   90.00
#
_symmetry.space_group_name_H-M   'P 1'
#
loop_
_entity.id
_entity.type
_entity.pdbx_description
1 polymer ?
#
loop_
_entity_poly.entity_id
_entity_poly.type
_entity_poly.pdbx_seq_one_letter_code
_entity_poly.pdbx_strand_id
1 'polypeptide(L)'
;MQKTDILLSAIGKLVVSLRSVTMDQTELGQRVGVGRNTISSIENGKAVNAETLFNVLEHLGVIEDFQEVIEQRLAQQTTALSRKSRKDVQELNNDF
;
A
#
# COMPACT_ATOMS: atom_id res chain seq x y z
N MET A 1 8.69 9.72 15.71
CA MET A 1 7.99 8.55 15.14
C MET A 1 8.27 8.53 13.65
N GLN A 2 8.72 7.40 13.10
CA GLN A 2 9.06 7.34 11.67
C GLN A 2 7.76 7.33 10.83
N LYS A 3 7.84 7.79 9.58
CA LYS A 3 6.67 7.80 8.68
C LYS A 3 6.05 6.41 8.51
N THR A 4 6.89 5.39 8.51
CA THR A 4 6.47 3.98 8.45
C THR A 4 5.64 3.58 9.67
N ASP A 5 6.02 4.00 10.88
CA ASP A 5 5.27 3.70 12.10
C ASP A 5 3.88 4.33 12.07
N ILE A 6 3.76 5.56 11.55
CA ILE A 6 2.49 6.25 11.36
C ILE A 6 1.59 5.45 10.41
N LEU A 7 2.14 5.01 9.28
CA LEU A 7 1.41 4.23 8.29
C LEU A 7 0.95 2.89 8.85
N LEU A 8 1.84 2.13 9.50
CA LEU A 8 1.49 0.83 10.11
C LEU A 8 0.43 0.99 11.20
N SER A 9 0.51 2.03 12.03
CA SER A 9 -0.52 2.32 13.04
C SER A 9 -1.88 2.65 12.41
N ALA A 10 -1.89 3.43 11.32
CA ALA A 10 -3.13 3.74 10.61
C ALA A 10 -3.74 2.49 9.96
N ILE A 11 -2.93 1.66 9.31
CA ILE A 11 -3.36 0.38 8.73
C ILE A 11 -3.90 -0.55 9.82
N GLY A 12 -3.21 -0.68 10.96
CA GLY A 12 -3.67 -1.51 12.06
C GLY A 12 -5.04 -1.10 12.58
N LYS A 13 -5.29 0.20 12.74
CA LYS A 13 -6.61 0.74 13.13
C LYS A 13 -7.69 0.43 12.09
N LEU A 14 -7.37 0.56 10.79
CA LEU A 14 -8.29 0.20 9.71
C LEU A 14 -8.67 -1.29 9.78
N VAL A 15 -7.67 -2.18 9.91
CA VAL A 15 -7.88 -3.62 10.04
C VAL A 15 -8.79 -3.96 11.22
N VAL A 16 -8.55 -3.38 12.40
CA VAL A 16 -9.43 -3.59 13.58
C VAL A 16 -10.86 -3.15 13.26
N SER A 17 -11.02 -1.96 12.68
CA SER A 17 -12.34 -1.37 12.41
C SER A 17 -13.16 -2.20 11.43
N LEU A 18 -12.54 -2.77 10.39
CA LEU A 18 -13.21 -3.61 9.40
C LEU A 18 -13.50 -5.01 9.96
N ARG A 19 -12.49 -5.65 10.56
CA ARG A 19 -12.61 -7.02 11.08
C ARG A 19 -13.66 -7.11 12.18
N SER A 20 -13.63 -6.21 13.16
CA SER A 20 -14.47 -6.29 14.37
C SER A 20 -15.97 -6.21 14.11
N VAL A 21 -16.38 -5.79 12.92
CA VAL A 21 -17.79 -5.80 12.48
C VAL A 21 -18.29 -7.23 12.22
N THR A 22 -17.42 -8.14 11.81
CA THR A 22 -17.83 -9.45 11.27
C THR A 22 -17.18 -10.66 11.93
N MET A 23 -15.96 -10.55 12.45
CA MET A 23 -15.19 -11.71 12.94
C MET A 23 -14.18 -11.35 14.02
N ASP A 24 -13.67 -12.36 14.73
CA ASP A 24 -12.56 -12.18 15.68
C ASP A 24 -11.17 -12.33 15.01
N GLN A 25 -10.10 -12.03 15.75
CA GLN A 25 -8.72 -12.12 15.23
C GLN A 25 -8.31 -13.55 14.84
N THR A 26 -8.86 -14.56 15.53
CA THR A 26 -8.53 -15.97 15.29
C THR A 26 -9.15 -16.41 13.97
N GLU A 27 -10.40 -16.05 13.75
CA GLU A 27 -11.14 -16.34 12.53
C GLU A 27 -10.50 -15.65 11.32
N LEU A 28 -10.16 -14.36 11.42
CA LEU A 28 -9.43 -13.68 10.33
C LEU A 28 -8.10 -14.37 10.03
N GLY A 29 -7.36 -14.75 11.08
CA GLY A 29 -6.10 -15.48 10.93
C GLY A 29 -6.31 -16.78 10.14
N GLN A 30 -7.32 -17.58 10.50
CA GLN A 30 -7.63 -18.82 9.80
C GLN A 30 -7.99 -18.58 8.32
N ARG A 31 -8.80 -17.56 8.02
CA ARG A 31 -9.21 -17.23 6.64
C ARG A 31 -8.04 -16.80 5.75
N VAL A 32 -7.04 -16.14 6.32
CA VAL A 32 -5.85 -15.64 5.60
C VAL A 32 -4.66 -16.61 5.71
N GLY A 33 -4.79 -17.70 6.46
CA GLY A 33 -3.73 -18.70 6.62
C GLY A 33 -2.60 -18.29 7.58
N VAL A 34 -2.89 -17.44 8.57
CA VAL A 34 -1.92 -16.96 9.57
C VAL A 34 -2.42 -17.14 11.01
N GLY A 35 -1.50 -17.13 11.97
CA GLY A 35 -1.86 -17.20 13.38
C GLY A 35 -2.56 -15.93 13.89
N ARG A 36 -3.42 -16.06 14.90
CA ARG A 36 -4.04 -14.94 15.62
C ARG A 36 -3.02 -13.86 16.05
N ASN A 37 -1.84 -14.28 16.50
CA ASN A 37 -0.78 -13.36 16.93
C ASN A 37 -0.27 -12.45 15.80
N THR A 38 -0.29 -12.94 14.56
CA THR A 38 0.06 -12.15 13.38
C THR A 38 -1.00 -11.08 13.14
N ILE A 39 -2.29 -11.43 13.21
CA ILE A 39 -3.38 -10.45 13.14
C ILE A 39 -3.27 -9.40 14.25
N SER A 40 -3.04 -9.84 15.50
CA SER A 40 -2.81 -8.92 16.62
C SER A 40 -1.61 -8.00 16.38
N SER A 41 -0.53 -8.50 15.77
CA SER A 41 0.64 -7.69 15.44
C SER A 41 0.31 -6.61 14.40
N ILE A 42 -0.43 -6.98 13.35
CA ILE A 42 -0.93 -6.03 12.32
C ILE A 42 -1.81 -4.96 12.97
N GLU A 43 -2.79 -5.35 13.78
CA GLU A 43 -3.72 -4.43 14.43
C GLU A 43 -3.03 -3.43 15.37
N ASN A 44 -1.90 -3.83 15.95
CA ASN A 44 -1.06 -2.98 16.79
C ASN A 44 0.03 -2.22 16.01
N GLY A 45 -0.01 -2.25 14.68
CA GLY A 45 0.95 -1.54 13.82
C GLY A 45 2.38 -2.06 13.89
N LYS A 46 2.57 -3.33 14.28
CA LYS A 46 3.89 -3.98 14.28
C LYS A 46 4.23 -4.45 12.87
N ALA A 47 5.53 -4.45 12.56
CA ALA A 47 6.03 -4.97 11.30
C ALA A 47 5.69 -6.46 11.15
N VAL A 48 5.17 -6.80 9.97
CA VAL A 48 4.93 -8.17 9.51
C VAL A 48 5.44 -8.31 8.08
N ASN A 49 5.46 -9.53 7.55
CA ASN A 49 5.73 -9.74 6.14
C ASN A 49 4.71 -8.95 5.27
N ALA A 50 5.19 -8.30 4.21
CA ALA A 50 4.36 -7.45 3.36
C ALA A 50 3.26 -8.24 2.63
N GLU A 51 3.55 -9.43 2.11
CA GLU A 51 2.57 -10.31 1.46
C GLU A 51 1.45 -10.69 2.44
N THR A 52 1.81 -11.02 3.68
CA THR A 52 0.81 -11.28 4.73
C THR A 52 -0.08 -10.06 4.99
N LEU A 53 0.49 -8.87 5.03
CA LEU A 53 -0.30 -7.65 5.19
C LEU A 53 -1.25 -7.45 4.01
N PHE A 54 -0.78 -7.64 2.78
CA PHE A 54 -1.60 -7.50 1.57
C PHE A 54 -2.72 -8.53 1.53
N ASN A 55 -2.48 -9.80 1.86
CA ASN A 55 -3.52 -10.83 1.91
C ASN A 55 -4.60 -10.50 2.95
N VAL A 56 -4.24 -9.88 4.08
CA VAL A 56 -5.22 -9.40 5.07
C VAL A 56 -6.05 -8.25 4.51
N LEU A 57 -5.42 -7.29 3.82
CA LEU A 57 -6.13 -6.16 3.20
C LEU A 57 -7.04 -6.61 2.05
N GLU A 58 -6.60 -7.59 1.25
CA GLU A 58 -7.38 -8.22 0.19
C GLU A 58 -8.60 -8.94 0.75
N HIS A 59 -8.43 -9.75 1.81
CA HIS A 59 -9.55 -10.42 2.47
C HIS A 59 -10.58 -9.43 3.03
N LEU A 60 -10.13 -8.25 3.48
CA LEU A 60 -11.00 -7.19 4.00
C LEU A 60 -11.54 -6.26 2.90
N GLY A 61 -11.18 -6.47 1.63
CA GLY A 61 -11.69 -5.72 0.47
C GLY A 61 -11.21 -4.28 0.39
N VAL A 62 -9.98 -3.99 0.85
CA VAL A 62 -9.38 -2.65 0.82
C VAL A 62 -8.01 -2.63 0.13
N ILE A 63 -7.64 -3.70 -0.58
CA ILE A 63 -6.36 -3.74 -1.31
C ILE A 63 -6.41 -2.86 -2.55
N GLU A 64 -7.60 -2.67 -3.12
CA GLU A 64 -7.88 -1.85 -4.29
C GLU A 64 -7.52 -0.38 -4.04
N ASP A 65 -7.77 0.13 -2.82
CA ASP A 65 -7.39 1.49 -2.43
C ASP A 65 -5.87 1.71 -2.53
N PHE A 66 -5.09 0.68 -2.16
CA PHE A 66 -3.62 0.73 -2.27
C PHE A 66 -3.17 0.63 -3.73
N GLN A 67 -3.79 -0.26 -4.50
CA GLN A 67 -3.51 -0.40 -5.93
C GLN A 67 -3.77 0.92 -6.66
N GLU A 68 -4.90 1.57 -6.40
CA GLU A 68 -5.26 2.85 -7.01
C GLU A 68 -4.20 3.92 -6.75
N VAL A 69 -3.75 4.09 -5.50
CA VAL A 69 -2.74 5.09 -5.15
C VAL A 69 -1.41 4.82 -5.87
N ILE A 70 -1.00 3.56 -5.99
CA ILE A 70 0.23 3.18 -6.70
C ILE A 70 0.09 3.44 -8.20
N GLU A 71 -1.02 3.04 -8.80
CA GLU A 71 -1.31 3.24 -10.23
C GLU A 71 -1.39 4.72 -10.59
N GLN A 72 -2.07 5.53 -9.77
CA GLN A 72 -2.10 6.98 -9.93
C GLN A 72 -0.70 7.58 -9.89
N ARG A 73 0.15 7.16 -8.95
CA ARG A 73 1.53 7.63 -8.84
C ARG A 73 2.37 7.21 -10.06
N LEU A 74 2.17 6.00 -10.55
CA LEU A 74 2.84 5.48 -11.75
C LEU A 74 2.42 6.29 -12.99
N ALA A 75 1.12 6.52 -13.17
CA ALA A 75 0.58 7.31 -14.29
C ALA A 75 1.12 8.75 -14.30
N GLN A 76 1.25 9.38 -13.13
CA GLN A 76 1.85 10.71 -12.98
C GLN A 76 3.32 10.73 -13.43
N GLN A 77 4.10 9.70 -13.07
CA GLN A 77 5.50 9.60 -13.48
C GLN A 77 5.63 9.37 -14.99
N THR A 78 4.86 8.45 -15.56
CA THR A 78 4.86 8.17 -17.02
C THR A 78 4.48 9.40 -17.83
N THR A 79 3.47 10.15 -17.38
CA THR A 79 3.04 11.39 -18.03
C THR A 79 4.12 12.47 -17.95
N ALA A 80 4.79 12.61 -16.80
CA ALA A 80 5.88 13.57 -16.63
C ALA A 80 7.09 13.24 -17.53
N LEU A 81 7.43 11.96 -17.68
CA LEU A 81 8.49 11.50 -18.58
C LEU A 81 8.14 11.73 -20.05
N SER A 82 6.89 11.46 -20.45
CA SER A 82 6.39 11.74 -21.81
C SER A 82 6.47 13.23 -22.18
N ARG A 83 6.13 14.13 -21.23
CA ARG A 83 6.32 15.58 -21.44
C ARG A 83 7.79 15.99 -21.49
N LYS A 84 8.67 15.35 -20.70
CA LYS A 84 10.11 15.63 -20.73
C LYS A 84 10.76 15.18 -22.04
N SER A 85 10.28 14.08 -22.63
CA SER A 85 10.70 13.61 -23.97
C SER A 85 10.23 14.51 -25.12
N ARG A 86 9.21 15.35 -24.91
CA ARG A 86 8.68 16.29 -25.92
C ARG A 86 9.22 17.71 -25.82
N LYS A 87 9.99 18.04 -24.79
CA LYS A 87 10.70 19.34 -24.76
C LYS A 87 11.90 19.24 -25.68
N ASP A 88 11.68 19.76 -26.88
CA ASP A 88 12.64 20.34 -27.83
C ASP A 88 14.08 19.86 -27.64
N VAL A 89 14.51 18.98 -28.55
CA VAL A 89 15.89 18.97 -29.00
C VAL A 89 16.12 20.38 -29.55
N GLN A 90 16.60 21.28 -28.70
CA GLN A 90 17.16 22.54 -29.14
C GLN A 90 18.41 22.13 -29.92
N GLU A 91 18.28 22.07 -31.25
CA GLU A 91 19.41 21.89 -32.14
C GLU A 91 20.44 22.95 -31.74
N LEU A 92 21.60 22.49 -31.27
CA LEU A 92 22.72 23.37 -31.03
C LEU A 92 23.07 23.95 -32.40
N ASN A 93 22.84 25.26 -32.57
CA ASN A 93 23.31 26.01 -33.73
C ASN A 93 24.84 25.85 -33.79
N ASN A 94 25.29 24.94 -34.63
CA ASN A 94 26.70 24.81 -35.00
C ASN A 94 27.01 25.87 -36.06
N ASP A 95 27.11 27.13 -35.62
CA ASP A 95 27.83 28.15 -36.39
C ASP A 95 29.32 28.07 -35.97
N PHE A 96 30.07 27.24 -36.68
CA PHE A 96 31.54 27.18 -36.68
C PHE A 96 32.07 27.57 -38.06
#